data_AF-A0A6M8UDZ1-F1
#
_entry.id   AF-A0A6M8UDZ1-F1
#
_cell.length_a   1.000
_cell.length_b   1.000
_cell.length_c   1.000
_cell.angle_alpha   90.00
_cell.angle_beta   90.00
_cell.angle_gamma   90.00
#
_symmetry.space_group_name_H-M   'P 1'
#
loop_
_entity.id
_entity.type
_entity.pdbx_description
1 polymer ?
#
loop_
_entity_poly.entity_id
_entity_poly.type
_entity_poly.pdbx_seq_one_letter_code
_entity_poly.pdbx_strand_id
1 'polypeptide(L)'
;MTALFNRDAWVTLIGEEPGTKDVMLKEVRRLIIAGDVETAKVMLRTLITATCGFPVISGDVGRNPKSIMRMLTPDTDPGIKAFMAVVNATERQLTINQMPDTER
;
A
#
# COMPACT_ATOMS: atom_id res chain seq x y z
N MET A 1 15.83 -13.51 -7.94
CA MET A 1 14.77 -14.19 -8.69
C MET A 1 13.44 -13.70 -8.12
N THR A 2 13.08 -12.46 -8.42
CA THR A 2 11.86 -11.83 -7.92
C THR A 2 10.71 -12.46 -8.67
N ALA A 3 9.90 -13.26 -7.97
CA ALA A 3 8.68 -13.84 -8.52
C ALA A 3 7.87 -12.71 -9.18
N LEU A 4 7.36 -12.97 -10.38
CA LEU A 4 6.60 -12.03 -11.20
C LEU A 4 5.39 -11.49 -10.42
N PHE A 5 5.55 -10.34 -9.76
CA PHE A 5 4.45 -9.62 -9.18
C PHE A 5 3.60 -9.03 -10.33
N ASN A 6 2.54 -9.75 -10.71
CA ASN A 6 1.57 -9.26 -11.68
C ASN A 6 0.59 -8.31 -10.97
N ARG A 7 0.81 -7.00 -11.12
CA ARG A 7 -0.02 -5.96 -10.50
C ARG A 7 -1.51 -6.15 -10.80
N ASP A 8 -1.88 -6.40 -12.05
CA ASP A 8 -3.28 -6.38 -12.47
C ASP A 8 -4.06 -7.56 -11.86
N ALA A 9 -3.44 -8.74 -11.81
CA ALA A 9 -4.01 -9.90 -11.12
C ALA A 9 -4.25 -9.62 -9.63
N TRP A 10 -3.31 -8.94 -8.97
CA TRP A 10 -3.46 -8.55 -7.56
C TRP A 10 -4.53 -7.48 -7.34
N VAL A 11 -4.68 -6.51 -8.25
CA VAL A 11 -5.75 -5.50 -8.14
C VAL A 11 -7.12 -6.18 -8.17
N THR A 12 -7.33 -7.11 -9.11
CA THR A 12 -8.57 -7.89 -9.20
C THR A 12 -8.79 -8.71 -7.92
N LEU A 13 -7.80 -9.48 -7.50
CA LEU A 13 -7.92 -10.37 -6.32
C LEU A 13 -8.24 -9.61 -5.03
N ILE A 14 -7.64 -8.42 -4.83
CA ILE A 14 -7.92 -7.58 -3.64
C ILE A 14 -9.37 -7.10 -3.63
N GLY A 15 -9.97 -6.85 -4.80
CA GLY A 15 -11.36 -6.45 -4.93
C GLY A 15 -12.35 -7.61 -4.71
N GLU A 16 -11.96 -8.83 -5.05
CA GLU A 16 -12.84 -10.01 -5.02
C GLU A 16 -12.81 -10.79 -3.70
N GLU A 17 -11.63 -10.93 -3.08
CA GLU A 17 -11.42 -11.83 -1.94
C GLU A 17 -11.20 -11.06 -0.63
N PRO A 18 -12.18 -11.09 0.31
CA PRO A 18 -12.04 -10.48 1.62
C PRO A 18 -10.82 -11.03 2.37
N GLY A 19 -9.96 -10.14 2.87
CA GLY A 19 -8.74 -10.50 3.62
C GLY A 19 -7.45 -10.51 2.78
N THR A 20 -7.53 -10.51 1.45
CA THR A 20 -6.35 -10.40 0.57
C THR A 20 -5.55 -9.12 0.84
N LYS A 21 -6.25 -8.01 1.13
CA LYS A 21 -5.63 -6.74 1.53
C LYS A 21 -4.75 -6.85 2.77
N ASP A 22 -5.15 -7.66 3.76
CA ASP A 22 -4.41 -7.84 5.01
C ASP A 22 -3.18 -8.73 4.80
N VAL A 23 -3.31 -9.76 3.97
CA VAL A 23 -2.18 -10.61 3.56
C VAL A 23 -1.15 -9.78 2.80
N MET A 24 -1.58 -8.98 1.83
CA MET A 24 -0.67 -8.10 1.07
C MET A 24 0.02 -7.09 1.99
N LEU A 25 -0.70 -6.50 2.94
CA LEU A 25 -0.12 -5.56 3.88
C LEU A 25 0.95 -6.22 4.79
N LYS A 26 0.67 -7.42 5.30
CA LYS A 26 1.65 -8.21 6.06
C LYS A 26 2.89 -8.52 5.23
N GLU A 27 2.72 -8.83 3.96
CA GLU A 27 3.84 -9.10 3.05
C GLU A 27 4.67 -7.85 2.78
N VAL A 28 4.04 -6.68 2.58
CA VAL A 28 4.75 -5.40 2.48
C VAL A 28 5.62 -5.18 3.72
N ARG A 29 5.10 -5.40 4.93
CA ARG A 29 5.87 -5.29 6.18
C ARG A 29 7.04 -6.27 6.24
N ARG A 30 6.82 -7.52 5.87
CA ARG A 30 7.86 -8.56 5.84
C ARG A 30 9.01 -8.15 4.90
N LEU A 31 8.69 -7.65 3.71
CA LEU A 31 9.67 -7.19 2.73
C LEU A 31 10.48 -5.99 3.24
N ILE A 32 9.83 -5.02 3.90
CA ILE A 32 10.52 -3.88 4.54
C ILE A 32 11.56 -4.38 5.55
N ILE A 33 11.18 -5.33 6.42
CA ILE A 33 12.07 -5.91 7.44
C ILE A 33 13.21 -6.71 6.79
N ALA A 34 12.93 -7.41 5.69
CA ALA A 34 13.92 -8.16 4.92
C ALA A 34 14.84 -7.28 4.07
N GLY A 35 14.60 -5.96 4.00
CA GLY A 35 15.38 -5.02 3.19
C GLY A 35 15.00 -4.98 1.70
N ASP A 36 13.98 -5.74 1.28
CA ASP A 36 13.45 -5.73 -0.10
C ASP A 36 12.45 -4.57 -0.29
N VAL A 37 12.99 -3.35 -0.22
CA VAL A 37 12.21 -2.11 -0.25
C VAL A 37 11.60 -1.87 -1.64
N GLU A 38 12.26 -2.29 -2.71
CA GLU A 38 11.78 -2.12 -4.08
C GLU A 38 10.49 -2.91 -4.31
N THR A 39 10.47 -4.18 -3.91
CA THR A 39 9.27 -5.01 -4.00
C THR A 39 8.17 -4.48 -3.08
N ALA A 40 8.52 -4.07 -1.85
CA ALA A 40 7.57 -3.46 -0.92
C ALA A 40 6.87 -2.22 -1.50
N LYS A 41 7.61 -1.34 -2.20
CA LYS A 41 7.04 -0.16 -2.88
C LYS A 41 6.00 -0.55 -3.93
N VAL A 42 6.33 -1.52 -4.78
CA VAL A 42 5.44 -1.96 -5.86
C VAL A 42 4.16 -2.60 -5.32
N MET A 43 4.29 -3.44 -4.30
CA MET A 43 3.14 -4.06 -3.64
C MET A 43 2.28 -3.01 -2.92
N LEU A 44 2.88 -2.09 -2.17
CA LEU A 44 2.15 -1.02 -1.50
C LEU A 44 1.41 -0.12 -2.49
N ARG A 45 2.02 0.19 -3.64
CA ARG A 45 1.36 0.95 -4.71
C ARG A 45 0.10 0.24 -5.20
N THR A 46 0.18 -1.07 -5.38
CA THR A 46 -0.92 -1.91 -5.85
C THR A 46 -2.03 -1.98 -4.81
N LEU A 47 -1.67 -2.18 -3.55
CA LEU A 47 -2.60 -2.17 -2.43
C LEU A 47 -3.38 -0.84 -2.35
N ILE A 48 -2.69 0.30 -2.44
CA ILE A 48 -3.34 1.61 -2.44
C ILE A 48 -4.28 1.77 -3.64
N THR A 49 -3.85 1.30 -4.82
CA THR A 49 -4.64 1.40 -6.06
C THR A 49 -5.93 0.58 -5.97
N ALA A 50 -5.87 -0.61 -5.39
CA ALA A 50 -7.00 -1.52 -5.26
C ALA A 50 -7.93 -1.23 -4.06
N THR A 51 -7.58 -0.27 -3.20
CA THR A 51 -8.34 0.01 -1.95
C THR A 51 -8.81 1.46 -1.88
N CYS A 52 -8.24 2.27 -0.98
CA CYS A 52 -8.69 3.64 -0.70
C CYS A 52 -8.19 4.68 -1.73
N GLY A 53 -7.23 4.32 -2.58
CA GLY A 53 -6.65 5.22 -3.58
C GLY A 53 -5.70 6.28 -3.01
N PHE A 54 -4.92 6.88 -3.90
CA PHE A 54 -3.93 7.89 -3.54
C PHE A 54 -4.47 9.22 -2.97
N PRO A 55 -5.67 9.72 -3.34
CA PRO A 55 -6.23 10.92 -2.73
C PRO A 55 -6.43 10.81 -1.21
N VAL A 56 -6.89 9.65 -0.73
CA VAL A 56 -7.11 9.41 0.69
C VAL A 56 -5.76 9.40 1.44
N ILE A 57 -4.80 8.65 0.93
CA ILE A 57 -3.44 8.60 1.51
C ILE A 57 -2.78 9.97 1.48
N SER A 58 -2.98 10.74 0.42
CA SER A 58 -2.48 12.10 0.27
C SER A 58 -2.96 13.03 1.37
N GLY A 59 -4.25 12.95 1.74
CA GLY A 59 -4.82 13.71 2.85
C GLY A 59 -4.20 13.32 4.19
N ASP A 60 -4.00 12.03 4.43
CA ASP A 60 -3.44 11.51 5.69
C ASP A 60 -1.97 11.91 5.89
N VAL A 61 -1.14 11.86 4.83
CA VAL A 61 0.30 12.17 4.94
C VAL A 61 0.67 13.63 4.63
N GLY A 62 -0.29 14.45 4.19
CA GLY A 62 -0.04 15.86 3.82
C GLY A 62 0.89 16.03 2.61
N ARG A 63 0.88 15.09 1.66
CA ARG A 63 1.68 15.16 0.42
C ARG A 63 0.81 14.95 -0.79
N ASN A 64 1.13 15.59 -1.91
CA ASN A 64 0.32 15.43 -3.12
C ASN A 64 0.36 13.98 -3.67
N PRO A 65 -0.73 13.51 -4.33
CA PRO A 65 -0.84 12.13 -4.82
C PRO A 65 0.27 11.73 -5.81
N LYS A 66 0.66 12.63 -6.72
CA LYS A 66 1.70 12.36 -7.74
C LYS A 66 3.06 12.09 -7.09
N SER A 67 3.38 12.82 -6.02
CA SER A 67 4.61 12.64 -5.26
C SER A 67 4.64 11.27 -4.59
N ILE A 68 3.53 10.86 -3.95
CA ILE A 68 3.39 9.53 -3.34
C ILE A 68 3.53 8.43 -4.40
N MET A 69 2.87 8.58 -5.55
CA MET A 69 3.02 7.63 -6.65
C MET A 69 4.48 7.53 -7.11
N ARG A 70 5.19 8.65 -7.28
CA ARG A 70 6.60 8.64 -7.69
C ARG A 70 7.51 7.98 -6.65
N MET A 71 7.25 8.20 -5.36
CA MET A 71 7.96 7.58 -4.24
C MET A 71 7.85 6.05 -4.22
N LEU A 72 6.75 5.50 -4.76
CA LEU A 72 6.50 4.06 -4.82
C LEU A 72 6.91 3.41 -6.16
N THR A 73 7.68 4.12 -6.98
CA THR A 73 8.39 3.52 -8.11
C THR A 73 9.67 2.83 -7.60
N PRO A 74 10.05 1.64 -8.09
CA PRO A 74 11.24 0.91 -7.63
C PRO A 74 12.50 1.78 -7.54
N ASP A 75 12.79 2.53 -8.61
CA ASP A 75 14.03 3.28 -8.79
C ASP A 75 14.08 4.64 -8.08
N THR A 76 13.02 5.02 -7.35
CA THR A 76 13.01 6.26 -6.58
C THR A 76 13.35 5.97 -5.12
N ASP A 77 14.29 6.69 -4.52
CA ASP A 77 14.48 6.68 -3.06
C ASP A 77 13.62 7.78 -2.39
N PRO A 78 12.50 7.45 -1.74
CA PRO A 78 11.69 8.42 -1.01
C PRO A 78 12.33 8.89 0.32
N GLY A 79 13.38 8.21 0.79
CA GLY A 79 13.83 8.30 2.16
C GLY A 79 12.89 7.55 3.13
N ILE A 80 13.49 6.90 4.13
CA ILE A 80 12.76 5.96 5.01
C ILE A 80 11.58 6.61 5.75
N LYS A 81 11.73 7.84 6.24
CA LYS A 81 10.64 8.57 6.93
C LYS A 81 9.44 8.79 6.02
N ALA A 82 9.70 9.14 4.76
CA ALA A 82 8.62 9.43 3.81
C ALA A 82 7.89 8.15 3.40
N PHE A 83 8.64 7.08 3.16
CA PHE A 83 8.08 5.78 2.83
C PHE A 83 7.26 5.20 3.98
N MET A 84 7.80 5.20 5.20
CA MET A 84 7.08 4.68 6.37
C MET A 84 5.83 5.49 6.70
N ALA A 85 5.81 6.80 6.43
CA ALA A 85 4.59 7.60 6.58
C ALA A 85 3.46 7.10 5.66
N VAL A 86 3.78 6.74 4.41
CA VAL A 86 2.82 6.18 3.45
C VAL A 86 2.38 4.78 3.87
N VAL A 87 3.30 3.91 4.31
CA VAL A 87 2.97 2.58 4.84
C VAL A 87 1.97 2.70 5.99
N ASN A 88 2.30 3.50 7.00
CA ASN A 88 1.46 3.66 8.19
C ASN A 88 0.10 4.29 7.86
N ALA A 89 0.04 5.22 6.90
CA ALA A 89 -1.22 5.78 6.42
C ALA A 89 -2.09 4.72 5.76
N THR A 90 -1.52 3.90 4.85
CA THR A 90 -2.25 2.80 4.23
C THR A 90 -2.83 1.86 5.27
N GLU A 91 -2.05 1.47 6.29
CA GLU A 91 -2.56 0.61 7.38
C GLU A 91 -3.75 1.22 8.10
N ARG A 92 -3.65 2.48 8.53
CA ARG A 92 -4.77 3.17 9.19
C ARG A 92 -6.02 3.17 8.33
N GLN A 93 -5.89 3.48 7.04
CA GLN A 93 -7.03 3.52 6.13
C GLN A 93 -7.66 2.14 5.92
N LEU A 94 -6.85 1.07 5.92
CA LEU A 94 -7.38 -0.29 5.80
C LEU A 94 -8.07 -0.77 7.09
N THR A 95 -7.58 -0.36 8.27
CA THR A 95 -8.23 -0.65 9.56
C THR A 95 -9.52 0.14 9.75
N ILE A 96 -9.56 1.42 9.37
CA ILE A 96 -10.79 2.24 9.46
C ILE A 96 -11.90 1.67 8.58
N ASN A 97 -11.56 1.24 7.35
CA ASN A 97 -12.50 0.63 6.41
C ASN A 97 -12.91 -0.82 6.76
N GLN A 98 -12.53 -1.32 7.94
CA GLN A 98 -12.94 -2.63 8.45
C GLN A 98 -13.98 -2.56 9.59
N MET A 99 -14.34 -1.37 10.08
CA MET A 99 -15.48 -1.23 10.99
C MET A 99 -16.80 -1.28 10.19
N PRO A 100 -17.65 -2.32 10.34
CA PRO A 100 -18.97 -2.31 9.75
C PRO A 100 -19.83 -1.21 10.41
N ASP A 101 -20.60 -0.47 9.60
CA ASP A 101 -21.69 0.45 10.00
C ASP A 101 -22.76 -0.26 10.85
N THR A 102 -22.41 -0.68 12.08
CA THR A 102 -23.37 -1.30 13.02
C THR A 102 -23.64 -0.41 14.23
N GLU A 103 -23.05 0.79 14.28
CA GLU A 103 -23.32 1.80 15.32
C GLU A 103 -23.43 3.21 14.72
N ARG A 104 -24.47 3.44 13.91
CA ARG A 104 -24.97 4.79 13.59
C ARG A 104 -26.47 4.85 13.74
#